data_AF-A0A6I7XKU8-F1
#
_entry.id   AF-A0A6I7XKU8-F1
#
_cell.length_a   1.000
_cell.length_b   1.000
_cell.length_c   1.000
_cell.angle_alpha   90.00
_cell.angle_beta   90.00
_cell.angle_gamma   90.00
#
_symmetry.space_group_name_H-M   'P 1'
#
loop_
_entity.id
_entity.type
_entity.pdbx_description
1 polymer ?
#
loop_
_entity_poly.entity_id
_entity_poly.type
_entity_poly.pdbx_seq_one_letter_code
_entity_poly.pdbx_strand_id
1 'polypeptide(L)'
;MSSSTTAVAAGAPATDAAAVAAAAEFLAELPGRWACGRRTAAEFAPLLAEAVQAQGWELGTDLVQHLTRRPPARRSITTVLRDRIDDLPRYRAARRALEQDRARSAGQVPGQQLALEDQPGGQGAAPLPQGVSPERVEEARVLLLTLTGPWVLAPETAARLAPKLAAKTLERGWEFDEKLRQQLMSNPGGITNNQLVLERQRIECLPQRRSTPGGSGTSASARKKRIDACGVCDAYGQTERNGMLVTCKHDQAPAPAVTPEQPAPPQAPQTPAPDMAPEAPAVPEQPHQAVERPSLVELLRSMQQPAI
;
A
#
# COMPACT_ATOMS: atom_id res chain seq x y z
N MET A 1 -43.45 52.58 3.50
CA MET A 1 -41.99 52.40 3.37
C MET A 1 -41.54 51.56 4.54
N SER A 2 -41.42 50.24 4.33
CA SER A 2 -41.13 49.26 5.38
C SER A 2 -39.63 48.97 5.36
N SER A 3 -38.90 49.57 6.29
CA SER A 3 -37.48 49.31 6.50
C SER A 3 -37.32 47.93 7.13
N SER A 4 -36.82 46.97 6.36
CA SER A 4 -36.39 45.68 6.88
C SER A 4 -34.98 45.81 7.44
N THR A 5 -34.87 45.89 8.76
CA THR A 5 -33.58 45.80 9.47
C THR A 5 -33.10 44.35 9.40
N THR A 6 -32.07 44.11 8.60
CA THR A 6 -31.36 42.83 8.51
C THR A 6 -30.55 42.61 9.79
N ALA A 7 -30.97 41.67 10.64
CA ALA A 7 -30.22 41.26 11.82
C ALA A 7 -29.04 40.36 11.41
N VAL A 8 -27.82 40.88 11.56
CA VAL A 8 -26.58 40.11 11.45
C VAL A 8 -26.40 39.30 12.74
N ALA A 9 -26.56 37.98 12.66
CA ALA A 9 -26.27 37.06 13.77
C ALA A 9 -24.75 36.87 13.90
N ALA A 10 -24.08 37.76 14.63
CA ALA A 10 -22.70 37.58 15.09
C ALA A 10 -22.73 36.95 16.48
N GLY A 11 -22.66 35.62 16.54
CA GLY A 11 -22.63 34.85 17.77
C GLY A 11 -22.02 33.49 17.54
N ALA A 12 -20.73 33.46 17.21
CA ALA A 12 -19.96 32.22 17.32
C ALA A 12 -19.98 31.82 18.82
N PRO A 13 -20.47 30.62 19.18
CA PRO A 13 -20.46 30.20 20.57
C PRO A 13 -19.01 30.16 21.03
N ALA A 14 -18.69 30.92 22.08
CA ALA A 14 -17.41 30.78 22.77
C ALA A 14 -17.31 29.32 23.21
N THR A 15 -16.46 28.54 22.54
CA THR A 15 -16.19 27.16 22.89
C THR A 15 -15.76 27.16 24.35
N ASP A 16 -16.50 26.45 25.20
CA ASP A 16 -16.28 26.44 26.64
C ASP A 16 -14.83 26.02 26.93
N ALA A 17 -14.08 26.87 27.62
CA ALA A 17 -12.69 26.61 27.95
C ALA A 17 -12.52 25.29 28.74
N ALA A 18 -13.54 24.92 29.53
CA ALA A 18 -13.57 23.63 30.23
C ALA A 18 -13.67 22.45 29.25
N ALA A 19 -14.49 22.58 28.19
CA ALA A 19 -14.62 21.55 27.15
C ALA A 19 -13.31 21.38 26.36
N VAL A 20 -12.61 22.49 26.06
CA VAL A 20 -11.30 22.45 25.40
C VAL A 20 -10.25 21.78 26.30
N ALA A 21 -10.22 22.09 27.59
CA ALA A 21 -9.31 21.44 28.53
C ALA A 21 -9.57 19.92 28.63
N ALA A 22 -10.83 19.51 28.76
CA ALA A 22 -11.23 18.10 28.80
C ALA A 22 -10.86 17.36 27.49
N ALA A 23 -11.04 18.01 26.33
CA ALA A 23 -10.63 17.46 25.05
C ALA A 23 -9.11 17.28 24.94
N ALA A 24 -8.33 18.21 25.48
CA ALA A 24 -6.86 18.11 25.52
C ALA A 24 -6.38 16.94 26.38
N GLU A 25 -6.96 16.76 27.56
CA GLU A 25 -6.68 15.62 28.45
C GLU A 25 -7.06 14.31 27.78
N PHE A 26 -8.25 14.23 27.20
CA PHE A 26 -8.72 13.05 26.45
C PHE A 26 -7.78 12.66 25.31
N LEU A 27 -7.28 13.62 24.53
CA LEU A 27 -6.32 13.38 23.44
C LEU A 27 -4.95 12.90 23.95
N ALA A 28 -4.53 13.36 25.13
CA ALA A 28 -3.30 12.91 25.78
C ALA A 28 -3.41 11.47 26.31
N GLU A 29 -4.61 11.05 26.71
CA GLU A 29 -4.91 9.72 27.27
C GLU A 29 -5.23 8.64 26.21
N LEU A 30 -5.23 8.99 24.92
CA LEU A 30 -5.47 8.00 23.86
C LEU A 30 -4.45 6.84 23.90
N PRO A 31 -4.86 5.62 23.51
CA PRO A 31 -4.01 4.44 23.66
C PRO A 31 -2.80 4.41 22.72
N GLY A 32 -1.64 4.10 23.27
CA GLY A 32 -0.41 3.79 22.55
C GLY A 32 0.06 4.93 21.64
N ARG A 33 0.29 4.62 20.36
CA ARG A 33 0.80 5.61 19.38
C ARG A 33 -0.19 6.73 19.04
N TRP A 34 -1.43 6.66 19.51
CA TRP A 34 -2.45 7.68 19.28
C TRP A 34 -2.44 8.79 20.35
N ALA A 35 -1.75 8.57 21.48
CA ALA A 35 -1.56 9.60 22.51
C ALA A 35 -0.93 10.85 21.90
N CYS A 36 -1.62 11.99 22.03
CA CYS A 36 -1.09 13.27 21.57
C CYS A 36 -0.21 13.90 22.65
N GLY A 37 0.98 14.35 22.28
CA GLY A 37 1.81 15.17 23.17
C GLY A 37 1.15 16.53 23.45
N ARG A 38 1.55 17.20 24.53
CA ARG A 38 0.98 18.49 25.00
C ARG A 38 0.73 19.52 23.88
N ARG A 39 1.70 19.70 22.98
CA ARG A 39 1.59 20.67 21.87
C ARG A 39 0.51 20.28 20.85
N THR A 40 0.48 19.01 20.44
CA THR A 40 -0.49 18.51 19.48
C THR A 40 -1.89 18.43 20.10
N ALA A 41 -1.98 18.05 21.38
CA ALA A 41 -3.24 18.06 22.11
C ALA A 41 -3.82 19.48 22.20
N ALA A 42 -3.01 20.50 22.53
CA ALA A 42 -3.46 21.89 22.56
C ALA A 42 -3.95 22.40 21.18
N GLU A 43 -3.37 21.91 20.10
CA GLU A 43 -3.76 22.26 18.73
C GLU A 43 -5.11 21.62 18.33
N PHE A 44 -5.33 20.35 18.68
CA PHE A 44 -6.52 19.60 18.27
C PHE A 44 -7.68 19.67 19.25
N ALA A 45 -7.43 20.03 20.51
CA ALA A 45 -8.46 20.17 21.54
C ALA A 45 -9.63 21.09 21.15
N PRO A 46 -9.42 22.32 20.62
CA PRO A 46 -10.54 23.17 20.24
C PRO A 46 -11.38 22.56 19.11
N LEU A 47 -10.72 21.95 18.11
CA LEU A 47 -11.39 21.28 16.99
C LEU A 47 -12.23 20.09 17.48
N LEU A 48 -11.67 19.29 18.40
CA LEU A 48 -12.38 18.17 18.98
C LEU A 48 -13.57 18.61 19.82
N ALA A 49 -13.42 19.63 20.66
CA ALA A 49 -14.50 20.15 21.50
C ALA A 49 -15.68 20.64 20.65
N GLU A 50 -15.40 21.39 19.57
CA GLU A 50 -16.42 21.85 18.62
C GLU A 50 -17.10 20.68 17.90
N ALA A 51 -16.32 19.74 17.34
CA ALA A 51 -16.85 18.59 16.62
C ALA A 51 -17.72 17.69 17.51
N VAL A 52 -17.29 17.43 18.74
CA VAL A 52 -18.01 16.61 19.72
C VAL A 52 -19.35 17.26 20.07
N GLN A 53 -19.36 18.57 20.34
CA GLN A 53 -20.58 19.32 20.65
C GLN A 53 -21.53 19.36 19.45
N ALA A 54 -21.01 19.61 18.24
CA ALA A 54 -21.80 19.71 17.02
C ALA A 54 -22.44 18.36 16.62
N GLN A 55 -21.73 17.25 16.82
CA GLN A 55 -22.15 15.92 16.36
C GLN A 55 -22.78 15.07 17.46
N GLY A 56 -22.85 15.60 18.69
CA GLY A 56 -23.45 14.97 19.86
C GLY A 56 -22.67 13.75 20.36
N TRP A 57 -21.34 13.81 20.32
CA TRP A 57 -20.47 12.80 20.92
C TRP A 57 -20.24 13.09 22.40
N GLU A 58 -19.81 12.06 23.12
CA GLU A 58 -19.28 12.18 24.48
C GLU A 58 -17.78 11.82 24.43
N LEU A 59 -16.99 12.46 25.30
CA LEU A 59 -15.56 12.15 25.48
C LEU A 59 -15.42 10.82 26.23
N GLY A 60 -15.64 9.72 25.52
CA GLY A 60 -15.67 8.37 26.10
C GLY A 60 -15.11 7.30 25.17
N THR A 61 -15.31 6.03 25.56
CA THR A 61 -14.69 4.86 24.90
C THR A 61 -15.06 4.70 23.43
N ASP A 62 -16.27 5.10 23.04
CA ASP A 62 -16.72 4.97 21.65
C ASP A 62 -16.01 5.98 20.73
N LEU A 63 -15.75 7.19 21.23
CA LEU A 63 -14.94 8.19 20.52
C LEU A 63 -13.48 7.73 20.43
N VAL A 64 -12.92 7.15 21.50
CA VAL A 64 -11.58 6.53 21.46
C VAL A 64 -11.52 5.47 20.37
N GLN A 65 -12.48 4.54 20.34
CA GLN A 65 -12.52 3.49 19.32
C GLN A 65 -12.60 4.08 17.90
N HIS A 66 -13.41 5.11 17.68
CA HIS A 66 -13.54 5.76 16.40
C HIS A 66 -12.23 6.43 15.95
N LEU A 67 -11.64 7.25 16.81
CA LEU A 67 -10.39 7.98 16.52
C LEU A 67 -9.18 7.06 16.38
N THR A 68 -9.19 5.88 16.98
CA THR A 68 -8.07 4.92 16.97
C THR A 68 -8.22 3.76 15.98
N ARG A 69 -9.25 3.78 15.12
CA ARG A 69 -9.40 2.81 14.01
C ARG A 69 -8.12 2.70 13.18
N ARG A 70 -7.84 1.51 12.64
CA ARG A 70 -6.61 1.26 11.85
C ARG A 70 -6.42 2.35 10.77
N PRO A 71 -5.25 3.04 10.74
CA PRO A 71 -5.02 4.09 9.77
C PRO A 71 -4.81 3.47 8.38
N PRO A 72 -5.15 4.18 7.29
CA PRO A 72 -4.70 3.80 5.96
C PRO A 72 -3.17 3.81 5.90
N ALA A 73 -2.58 2.95 5.08
CA ALA A 73 -1.13 2.85 4.97
C ALA A 73 -0.50 4.19 4.52
N ARG A 74 0.71 4.48 5.02
CA ARG A 74 1.58 5.62 4.63
C ARG A 74 1.10 7.02 5.05
N ARG A 75 0.13 7.17 5.96
CA ARG A 75 -0.22 8.48 6.54
C ARG A 75 0.35 8.66 7.95
N SER A 76 0.71 9.90 8.29
CA SER A 76 1.12 10.26 9.65
C SER A 76 -0.09 10.20 10.59
N ILE A 77 0.13 9.85 11.87
CA ILE A 77 -0.94 9.69 12.85
C ILE A 77 -1.65 11.02 13.12
N THR A 78 -0.90 12.11 13.17
CA THR A 78 -1.43 13.46 13.40
C THR A 78 -2.34 13.91 12.26
N THR A 79 -1.95 13.65 11.01
CA THR A 79 -2.81 13.91 9.84
C THR A 79 -4.10 13.08 9.91
N VAL A 80 -4.00 11.79 10.26
CA VAL A 80 -5.18 10.91 10.37
C VAL A 80 -6.12 11.35 11.49
N LEU A 81 -5.58 11.81 12.63
CA LEU A 81 -6.41 12.32 13.72
C LEU A 81 -7.14 13.60 13.32
N ARG A 82 -6.45 14.56 12.70
CA ARG A 82 -7.08 15.79 12.21
C ARG A 82 -8.20 15.49 11.22
N ASP A 83 -7.93 14.69 10.19
CA ASP A 83 -8.93 14.29 9.19
C ASP A 83 -10.19 13.68 9.84
N ARG A 84 -10.03 12.87 10.91
CA ARG A 84 -11.15 12.22 11.61
C ARG A 84 -11.92 13.14 12.54
N ILE A 85 -11.25 14.15 13.11
CA ILE A 85 -11.90 15.17 13.93
C ILE A 85 -12.72 16.09 13.03
N ASP A 86 -12.15 16.49 11.89
CA ASP A 86 -12.82 17.35 10.91
C ASP A 86 -14.03 16.65 10.26
N ASP A 87 -13.92 15.35 9.96
CA ASP A 87 -14.99 14.54 9.36
C ASP A 87 -15.69 13.63 10.40
N LEU A 88 -15.96 14.15 11.59
CA LEU A 88 -16.59 13.37 12.65
C LEU A 88 -18.08 13.14 12.30
N PRO A 89 -18.54 11.89 12.11
CA PRO A 89 -19.92 11.61 11.75
C PRO A 89 -20.87 11.86 12.93
N ARG A 90 -22.16 12.09 12.68
CA ARG A 90 -23.18 12.17 13.75
C ARG A 90 -23.16 10.92 14.63
N TYR A 91 -23.14 11.09 15.95
CA TYR A 91 -22.99 9.98 16.91
C TYR A 91 -23.99 8.84 16.68
N ARG A 92 -25.28 9.15 16.45
CA ARG A 92 -26.32 8.14 16.19
C ARG A 92 -26.06 7.27 14.97
N ALA A 93 -25.37 7.78 13.95
CA ALA A 93 -25.00 7.02 12.77
C ALA A 93 -23.75 6.17 13.05
N ALA A 94 -22.75 6.77 13.69
CA ALA A 94 -21.50 6.10 14.03
C ALA A 94 -21.68 4.94 15.02
N ARG A 95 -22.57 5.09 16.00
CA ARG A 95 -22.88 4.07 17.01
C ARG A 95 -23.32 2.75 16.39
N ARG A 96 -24.18 2.79 15.37
CA ARG A 96 -24.60 1.57 14.65
C ARG A 96 -23.42 0.86 13.97
N ALA A 97 -22.49 1.60 13.39
CA ALA A 97 -21.29 1.00 12.77
C ALA A 97 -20.35 0.40 13.82
N LEU A 98 -20.17 1.07 14.97
CA LEU A 98 -19.37 0.55 16.08
C LEU A 98 -20.00 -0.71 16.70
N GLU A 99 -21.33 -0.75 16.85
CA GLU A 99 -22.05 -1.93 17.31
C GLU A 99 -21.88 -3.11 16.35
N GLN A 100 -21.92 -2.86 15.03
CA GLN A 100 -21.63 -3.90 14.03
C GLN A 100 -20.19 -4.40 14.07
N ASP A 101 -19.20 -3.51 14.23
CA ASP A 101 -17.79 -3.89 14.36
C ASP A 101 -17.55 -4.69 15.66
N ARG A 102 -18.21 -4.29 16.76
CA ARG A 102 -18.18 -5.03 18.03
C ARG A 102 -18.86 -6.39 17.89
N ALA A 103 -19.99 -6.49 17.19
CA ALA A 103 -20.67 -7.76 16.91
C ALA A 103 -19.82 -8.69 16.03
N ARG A 104 -19.16 -8.17 14.99
CA ARG A 104 -18.20 -8.93 14.17
C ARG A 104 -17.03 -9.43 15.00
N SER A 105 -16.48 -8.58 15.86
CA SER A 105 -15.35 -8.93 16.72
C SER A 105 -15.73 -9.93 17.81
N ALA A 106 -16.95 -9.84 18.35
CA ALA A 106 -17.48 -10.77 19.34
C ALA A 106 -17.87 -12.13 18.73
N GLY A 107 -18.38 -12.15 17.49
CA GLY A 107 -18.67 -13.38 16.75
C GLY A 107 -17.42 -14.07 16.20
N GLN A 108 -16.35 -13.31 15.98
CA GLN A 108 -15.04 -13.84 15.57
C GLN A 108 -14.19 -14.15 16.80
N VAL A 109 -14.61 -15.13 17.60
CA VAL A 109 -13.75 -15.71 18.63
C VAL A 109 -12.59 -16.40 17.91
N PRO A 110 -11.34 -15.93 18.05
CA PRO A 110 -10.17 -16.61 17.51
C PRO A 110 -9.95 -17.88 18.35
N GLY A 111 -10.68 -18.95 18.04
CA GLY A 111 -10.62 -20.21 18.79
C GLY A 111 -11.94 -20.98 18.93
N GLN A 112 -13.11 -20.44 18.57
CA GLN A 112 -14.38 -21.18 18.62
C GLN A 112 -15.00 -21.53 17.26
N GLN A 113 -14.15 -21.74 16.25
CA GLN A 113 -14.45 -22.80 15.27
C GLN A 113 -13.99 -24.18 15.79
N LEU A 114 -14.09 -24.39 17.10
CA LEU A 114 -13.94 -25.68 17.74
C LEU A 114 -15.31 -26.10 18.29
N ALA A 115 -15.97 -26.92 17.49
CA ALA A 115 -16.89 -27.97 17.89
C ALA A 115 -18.19 -27.56 18.62
N LEU A 116 -19.27 -27.49 17.84
CA LEU A 116 -20.44 -28.31 18.16
C LEU A 116 -21.11 -28.84 16.89
N GLU A 117 -20.31 -29.48 16.03
CA GLU A 117 -20.83 -30.56 15.20
C GLU A 117 -20.19 -31.83 15.71
N ASP A 118 -20.97 -32.58 16.49
CA ASP A 118 -20.76 -33.97 16.82
C ASP A 118 -20.86 -34.77 15.51
N GLN A 119 -19.79 -34.72 14.72
CA GLN A 119 -19.64 -35.50 13.50
C GLN A 119 -18.62 -36.61 13.79
N PRO A 120 -19.09 -37.78 14.25
CA PRO A 120 -18.20 -38.88 14.55
C PRO A 120 -17.63 -39.43 13.23
N GLY A 121 -16.32 -39.27 13.02
CA GLY A 121 -15.55 -40.17 12.16
C GLY A 121 -15.31 -39.79 10.70
N GLY A 122 -15.34 -38.52 10.32
CA GLY A 122 -15.01 -38.11 8.95
C GLY A 122 -13.66 -37.40 8.85
N GLN A 123 -12.59 -38.11 8.51
CA GLN A 123 -11.41 -37.52 7.86
C GLN A 123 -11.83 -36.98 6.48
N GLY A 124 -12.56 -35.86 6.49
CA GLY A 124 -12.96 -35.15 5.27
C GLY A 124 -11.73 -34.48 4.69
N ALA A 125 -10.97 -35.23 3.90
CA ALA A 125 -9.99 -34.66 2.99
C ALA A 125 -10.68 -33.50 2.25
N ALA A 126 -10.21 -32.28 2.48
CA ALA A 126 -10.71 -31.11 1.78
C ALA A 126 -10.70 -31.43 0.27
N PRO A 127 -11.80 -31.15 -0.46
CA PRO A 127 -11.88 -31.48 -1.88
C PRO A 127 -10.65 -30.92 -2.59
N LEU A 128 -9.89 -31.81 -3.23
CA LEU A 128 -8.69 -31.39 -3.95
C LEU A 128 -9.08 -30.39 -5.05
N PRO A 129 -8.28 -29.34 -5.27
CA PRO A 129 -8.49 -28.45 -6.41
C PRO A 129 -8.47 -29.27 -7.70
N GLN A 130 -9.43 -29.00 -8.61
CA GLN A 130 -9.55 -29.74 -9.86
C GLN A 130 -8.22 -29.73 -10.63
N GLY A 131 -7.73 -30.92 -11.00
CA GLY A 131 -6.49 -31.10 -11.77
C GLY A 131 -5.20 -31.26 -10.95
N VAL A 132 -5.27 -31.24 -9.61
CA VAL A 132 -4.10 -31.50 -8.76
C VAL A 132 -4.08 -32.99 -8.36
N SER A 133 -3.04 -33.72 -8.77
CA SER A 133 -2.85 -35.11 -8.36
C SER A 133 -2.43 -35.21 -6.88
N PRO A 134 -2.83 -36.27 -6.16
CA PRO A 134 -2.42 -36.46 -4.76
C PRO A 134 -0.90 -36.61 -4.61
N GLU A 135 -0.22 -37.19 -5.60
CA GLU A 135 1.25 -37.27 -5.66
C GLU A 135 1.88 -35.88 -5.62
N ARG A 136 1.35 -34.94 -6.41
CA ARG A 136 1.83 -33.55 -6.45
C ARG A 136 1.61 -32.82 -5.13
N VAL A 137 0.53 -33.16 -4.40
CA VAL A 137 0.29 -32.63 -3.05
C VAL A 137 1.33 -33.18 -2.07
N GLU A 138 1.67 -34.46 -2.17
CA GLU A 138 2.69 -35.05 -1.30
C GLU A 138 4.08 -34.46 -1.57
N GLU A 139 4.46 -34.28 -2.84
CA GLU A 139 5.70 -33.58 -3.20
C GLU A 139 5.76 -32.16 -2.63
N ALA A 140 4.66 -31.42 -2.72
CA ALA A 140 4.54 -30.09 -2.13
C ALA A 140 4.70 -30.13 -0.60
N ARG A 141 4.11 -31.14 0.06
CA ARG A 141 4.24 -31.35 1.52
C ARG A 141 5.68 -31.62 1.92
N VAL A 142 6.36 -32.52 1.22
CA VAL A 142 7.77 -32.84 1.44
C VAL A 142 8.63 -31.59 1.27
N LEU A 143 8.43 -30.82 0.19
CA LEU A 143 9.18 -29.57 -0.03
C LEU A 143 8.98 -28.58 1.12
N LEU A 144 7.75 -28.37 1.58
CA LEU A 144 7.43 -27.47 2.70
C LEU A 144 8.10 -27.90 4.01
N LEU A 145 8.26 -29.21 4.24
CA LEU A 145 8.97 -29.76 5.40
C LEU A 145 10.50 -29.61 5.30
N THR A 146 11.05 -29.40 4.09
CA THR A 146 12.49 -29.13 3.91
C THR A 146 12.88 -27.66 4.08
N LEU A 147 11.92 -26.76 4.33
CA LEU A 147 12.22 -25.35 4.59
C LEU A 147 12.99 -25.20 5.90
N THR A 148 14.03 -24.36 5.90
CA THR A 148 14.95 -24.20 7.04
C THR A 148 14.87 -22.81 7.69
N GLY A 149 15.46 -22.69 8.88
CA GLY A 149 15.55 -21.44 9.62
C GLY A 149 14.18 -20.94 10.12
N PRO A 150 13.83 -19.66 9.92
CA PRO A 150 12.55 -19.13 10.40
C PRO A 150 11.33 -19.70 9.66
N TRP A 151 11.54 -20.42 8.55
CA TRP A 151 10.51 -20.98 7.69
C TRP A 151 10.12 -22.42 8.04
N VAL A 152 10.68 -22.99 9.12
CA VAL A 152 10.31 -24.34 9.57
C VAL A 152 8.82 -24.36 9.92
N LEU A 153 8.07 -25.26 9.28
CA LEU A 153 6.64 -25.45 9.49
C LEU A 153 6.38 -26.71 10.30
N ALA A 154 5.34 -26.68 11.14
CA ALA A 154 4.81 -27.89 11.75
C ALA A 154 4.20 -28.82 10.67
N PRO A 155 4.26 -30.16 10.83
CA PRO A 155 3.72 -31.12 9.85
C PRO A 155 2.27 -30.88 9.46
N GLU A 156 1.44 -30.47 10.41
CA GLU A 156 0.02 -30.19 10.21
C GLU A 156 -0.17 -28.96 9.33
N THR A 157 0.69 -27.95 9.50
CA THR A 157 0.68 -26.73 8.68
C THR A 157 1.16 -27.03 7.27
N ALA A 158 2.21 -27.83 7.11
CA ALA A 158 2.70 -28.27 5.80
C ALA A 158 1.60 -29.05 5.05
N ALA A 159 0.92 -29.99 5.72
CA ALA A 159 -0.20 -30.73 5.14
C ALA A 159 -1.34 -29.80 4.69
N ARG A 160 -1.65 -28.76 5.47
CA ARG A 160 -2.68 -27.77 5.14
C ARG A 160 -2.31 -26.91 3.91
N LEU A 161 -1.04 -26.52 3.78
CA LEU A 161 -0.57 -25.64 2.71
C LEU A 161 -0.23 -26.37 1.42
N ALA A 162 0.07 -27.68 1.49
CA ALA A 162 0.50 -28.47 0.34
C ALA A 162 -0.48 -28.46 -0.85
N PRO A 163 -1.81 -28.61 -0.68
CA PRO A 163 -2.75 -28.53 -1.81
C PRO A 163 -2.73 -27.16 -2.51
N LYS A 164 -2.58 -26.07 -1.74
CA LYS A 164 -2.50 -24.70 -2.29
C LYS A 164 -1.22 -24.51 -3.09
N LEU A 165 -0.09 -24.97 -2.56
CA LEU A 165 1.19 -24.91 -3.25
C LEU A 165 1.18 -25.77 -4.52
N ALA A 166 0.62 -26.99 -4.48
CA ALA A 166 0.52 -27.86 -5.63
C ALA A 166 -0.34 -27.25 -6.75
N ALA A 167 -1.49 -26.66 -6.42
CA ALA A 167 -2.33 -25.94 -7.38
C ALA A 167 -1.60 -24.74 -7.99
N LYS A 168 -0.97 -23.90 -7.16
CA LYS A 168 -0.30 -22.68 -7.62
C LYS A 168 0.95 -22.97 -8.46
N THR A 169 1.73 -23.97 -8.08
CA THR A 169 2.90 -24.39 -8.87
C THR A 169 2.48 -24.93 -10.23
N LEU A 170 1.40 -25.71 -10.31
CA LEU A 170 0.82 -26.17 -11.58
C LEU A 170 0.35 -24.99 -12.44
N GLU A 171 -0.41 -24.05 -11.87
CA GLU A 171 -0.90 -22.84 -12.57
C GLU A 171 0.26 -21.98 -13.12
N ARG A 172 1.36 -21.90 -12.38
CA ARG A 172 2.48 -20.98 -12.65
C ARG A 172 3.69 -21.66 -13.30
N GLY A 173 3.58 -22.95 -13.64
CA GLY A 173 4.64 -23.73 -14.30
C GLY A 173 5.86 -24.01 -13.42
N TRP A 174 5.71 -24.03 -12.09
CA TRP A 174 6.78 -24.39 -11.16
C TRP A 174 6.90 -25.90 -10.96
N GLU A 175 8.14 -26.34 -10.82
CA GLU A 175 8.54 -27.65 -10.34
C GLU A 175 8.96 -27.54 -8.88
N PHE A 176 8.88 -28.66 -8.13
CA PHE A 176 9.33 -28.71 -6.73
C PHE A 176 10.85 -28.85 -6.65
N ASP A 177 11.56 -27.85 -7.17
CA ASP A 177 13.01 -27.78 -7.23
C ASP A 177 13.61 -26.84 -6.17
N GLU A 178 14.94 -26.78 -6.12
CA GLU A 178 15.69 -25.89 -5.22
C GLU A 178 15.36 -24.40 -5.46
N LYS A 179 15.00 -24.02 -6.70
CA LYS A 179 14.66 -22.63 -7.04
C LYS A 179 13.34 -22.24 -6.40
N LEU A 180 12.33 -23.11 -6.44
CA LEU A 180 11.08 -22.88 -5.73
C LEU A 180 11.32 -22.77 -4.22
N ARG A 181 12.17 -23.64 -3.65
CA ARG A 181 12.55 -23.58 -2.24
C ARG A 181 13.13 -22.22 -1.86
N GLN A 182 14.14 -21.76 -2.60
CA GLN A 182 14.77 -20.45 -2.39
C GLN A 182 13.77 -19.30 -2.54
N GLN A 183 12.85 -19.40 -3.52
CA GLN A 183 11.81 -18.41 -3.72
C GLN A 183 10.87 -18.29 -2.51
N LEU A 184 10.42 -19.43 -1.97
CA LEU A 184 9.58 -19.49 -0.77
C LEU A 184 10.31 -18.93 0.46
N MET A 185 11.63 -19.17 0.55
CA MET A 185 12.47 -18.73 1.69
C MET A 185 12.96 -17.28 1.62
N SER A 186 12.72 -16.56 0.52
CA SER A 186 13.16 -15.17 0.41
C SER A 186 12.40 -14.29 1.43
N ASN A 187 13.10 -13.44 2.21
CA ASN A 187 12.50 -12.56 3.22
C ASN A 187 12.84 -11.07 2.95
N PRO A 188 12.04 -10.33 2.17
CA PRO A 188 12.29 -8.94 1.86
C PRO A 188 11.80 -7.96 2.94
N GLY A 189 11.24 -8.43 4.06
CA GLY A 189 10.52 -7.54 5.00
C GLY A 189 10.73 -7.77 6.48
N GLY A 190 11.53 -8.76 6.91
CA GLY A 190 11.77 -9.01 8.33
C GLY A 190 10.51 -9.37 9.13
N ILE A 191 9.48 -9.91 8.46
CA ILE A 191 8.19 -10.23 9.08
C ILE A 191 8.33 -11.44 10.01
N THR A 192 7.72 -11.40 11.19
CA THR A 192 7.84 -12.44 12.23
C THR A 192 6.87 -13.62 12.05
N ASN A 193 5.77 -13.45 11.31
CA ASN A 193 4.79 -14.52 11.07
C ASN A 193 5.04 -15.22 9.72
N ASN A 194 6.00 -16.14 9.71
CA ASN A 194 6.45 -16.84 8.50
C ASN A 194 5.37 -17.71 7.86
N GLN A 195 4.46 -18.31 8.65
CA GLN A 195 3.35 -19.10 8.15
C GLN A 195 2.38 -18.25 7.32
N LEU A 196 1.97 -17.09 7.84
CA LEU A 196 1.04 -16.20 7.15
C LEU A 196 1.68 -15.58 5.91
N VAL A 197 2.99 -15.28 5.94
CA VAL A 197 3.75 -14.81 4.79
C VAL A 197 3.83 -15.90 3.72
N LEU A 198 4.14 -17.14 4.09
CA LEU A 198 4.16 -18.26 3.14
C LEU A 198 2.79 -18.43 2.46
N GLU A 199 1.72 -18.46 3.24
CA GLU A 199 0.37 -18.66 2.73
C GLU A 199 -0.07 -17.52 1.80
N ARG A 200 -0.06 -16.27 2.28
CA ARG A 200 -0.67 -15.14 1.56
C ARG A 200 0.25 -14.44 0.57
N GLN A 201 1.55 -14.41 0.81
CA GLN A 201 2.47 -13.61 -0.01
C GLN A 201 3.33 -14.48 -0.91
N ARG A 202 3.68 -15.70 -0.48
CA ARG A 202 4.56 -16.56 -1.26
C ARG A 202 3.79 -17.48 -2.16
N ILE A 203 2.91 -18.31 -1.62
CA ILE A 203 2.16 -19.30 -2.38
C ILE A 203 1.13 -18.61 -3.29
N GLU A 204 0.32 -17.70 -2.73
CA GLU A 204 -0.72 -16.99 -3.49
C GLU A 204 -0.15 -16.06 -4.57
N CYS A 205 0.99 -15.41 -4.32
CA CYS A 205 1.65 -14.50 -5.26
C CYS A 205 2.91 -15.10 -5.91
N LEU A 206 2.95 -16.44 -6.09
CA LEU A 206 4.04 -17.07 -6.82
C LEU A 206 4.19 -16.41 -8.21
N PRO A 207 5.38 -15.87 -8.56
CA PRO A 207 5.62 -15.29 -9.87
C PRO A 207 5.50 -16.39 -10.92
N GLN A 208 5.10 -16.06 -12.16
CA GLN A 208 5.12 -17.07 -13.23
C GLN A 208 6.56 -17.54 -13.44
N ARG A 209 6.81 -18.85 -13.36
CA ARG A 209 8.09 -19.39 -13.83
C ARG A 209 8.09 -19.07 -15.31
N ARG A 210 9.03 -18.25 -15.77
CA ARG A 210 9.23 -18.11 -17.21
C ARG A 210 9.55 -19.50 -17.67
N SER A 211 8.61 -20.15 -18.36
CA SER A 211 8.94 -21.31 -19.16
C SER A 211 10.15 -20.89 -19.97
N THR A 212 11.28 -21.55 -19.77
CA THR A 212 12.42 -21.42 -20.65
C THR A 212 12.27 -22.54 -21.69
N PRO A 213 11.47 -22.36 -22.76
CA PRO A 213 11.59 -23.23 -23.91
C PRO A 213 12.78 -22.70 -24.73
N GLY A 214 14.00 -23.11 -24.40
CA GLY A 214 15.16 -23.00 -25.32
C GLY A 214 15.47 -21.64 -25.98
N GLY A 215 14.96 -20.51 -25.48
CA GLY A 215 15.10 -19.21 -26.12
C GLY A 215 16.39 -18.50 -25.72
N SER A 216 17.33 -18.43 -26.67
CA SER A 216 18.54 -17.59 -26.71
C SER A 216 18.62 -16.48 -25.65
N GLY A 217 19.63 -16.57 -24.77
CA GLY A 217 19.86 -15.71 -23.59
C GLY A 217 20.04 -14.20 -23.84
N THR A 218 19.88 -13.72 -25.07
CA THR A 218 19.99 -12.30 -25.42
C THR A 218 18.73 -11.50 -25.06
N SER A 219 17.53 -12.08 -25.20
CA SER A 219 16.27 -11.35 -24.95
C SER A 219 15.97 -11.17 -23.45
N ALA A 220 16.33 -12.16 -22.63
CA ALA A 220 16.14 -12.10 -21.17
C ALA A 220 17.03 -11.03 -20.52
N SER A 221 18.27 -10.88 -21.00
CA SER A 221 19.19 -9.82 -20.57
C SER A 221 18.68 -8.42 -20.94
N ALA A 222 18.18 -8.24 -22.18
CA ALA A 222 17.59 -6.98 -22.62
C ALA A 222 16.34 -6.60 -21.81
N ARG A 223 15.46 -7.57 -21.50
CA ARG A 223 14.30 -7.34 -20.63
C ARG A 223 14.70 -6.98 -19.21
N LYS A 224 15.67 -7.70 -18.63
CA LYS A 224 16.17 -7.41 -17.28
C LYS A 224 16.76 -5.99 -17.20
N LYS A 225 17.58 -5.59 -18.19
CA LYS A 225 18.06 -4.21 -18.31
C LYS A 225 16.92 -3.18 -18.38
N ARG A 226 15.82 -3.47 -19.08
CA ARG A 226 14.64 -2.58 -19.14
C ARG A 226 13.87 -2.48 -17.83
N ILE A 227 13.75 -3.60 -17.09
CA ILE A 227 13.14 -3.62 -15.75
C ILE A 227 14.02 -2.85 -14.77
N ASP A 228 15.32 -3.16 -14.76
CA ASP A 228 16.30 -2.51 -13.89
C ASP A 228 16.39 -1.00 -14.20
N ALA A 229 16.22 -0.58 -15.46
CA ALA A 229 16.17 0.83 -15.86
C ALA A 229 14.85 1.55 -15.53
N CYS A 230 13.76 0.83 -15.21
CA CYS A 230 12.47 1.45 -14.92
C CYS A 230 12.47 2.22 -13.59
N GLY A 231 13.29 1.82 -12.61
CA GLY A 231 13.36 2.42 -11.28
C GLY A 231 12.10 2.30 -10.40
N VAL A 232 10.97 1.87 -10.97
CA VAL A 232 9.65 1.80 -10.32
C VAL A 232 9.15 0.36 -10.15
N CYS A 233 9.70 -0.57 -10.94
CA CYS A 233 9.31 -1.97 -10.90
C CYS A 233 10.25 -2.79 -10.02
N ASP A 234 9.72 -3.84 -9.44
CA ASP A 234 10.53 -4.86 -8.78
C ASP A 234 11.32 -5.71 -9.79
N ALA A 235 12.12 -6.64 -9.29
CA ALA A 235 12.94 -7.55 -10.11
C ALA A 235 12.12 -8.41 -11.10
N TYR A 236 10.79 -8.44 -10.96
CA TYR A 236 9.87 -9.19 -11.81
C TYR A 236 9.15 -8.32 -12.84
N GLY A 237 9.40 -7.00 -12.84
CA GLY A 237 8.70 -6.05 -13.71
C GLY A 237 7.28 -5.72 -13.23
N GLN A 238 7.01 -5.90 -11.94
CA GLN A 238 5.73 -5.56 -11.32
C GLN A 238 5.86 -4.26 -10.53
N THR A 239 4.77 -3.49 -10.48
CA THR A 239 4.68 -2.30 -9.64
C THR A 239 3.32 -2.26 -8.95
N GLU A 240 3.27 -1.71 -7.75
CA GLU A 240 2.04 -1.61 -6.97
C GLU A 240 1.31 -0.31 -7.34
N ARG A 241 0.12 -0.42 -7.93
CA ARG A 241 -0.74 0.71 -8.26
C ARG A 241 -2.09 0.52 -7.56
N ASN A 242 -2.43 1.43 -6.65
CA ASN A 242 -3.66 1.38 -5.84
C ASN A 242 -3.81 0.09 -5.01
N GLY A 243 -2.72 -0.46 -4.47
CA GLY A 243 -2.75 -1.69 -3.68
C GLY A 243 -2.91 -2.97 -4.50
N MET A 244 -2.86 -2.88 -5.83
CA MET A 244 -2.83 -4.03 -6.73
C MET A 244 -1.48 -4.13 -7.43
N LEU A 245 -0.94 -5.34 -7.53
CA LEU A 245 0.25 -5.65 -8.33
C LEU A 245 -0.13 -5.59 -9.82
N VAL A 246 0.44 -4.62 -10.53
CA VAL A 246 0.26 -4.44 -11.97
C VAL A 246 1.57 -4.74 -12.67
N THR A 247 1.52 -5.56 -13.72
CA THR A 247 2.68 -5.84 -14.57
C THR A 247 2.99 -4.63 -15.44
N CYS A 248 4.20 -4.09 -15.32
CA CYS A 248 4.64 -2.98 -16.15
C CYS A 248 4.94 -3.46 -17.58
N LYS A 249 4.63 -2.62 -18.57
CA LYS A 249 4.76 -2.94 -20.00
C LYS A 249 6.21 -2.83 -20.49
N HIS A 250 7.12 -3.63 -19.95
CA HIS A 250 8.51 -3.71 -20.44
C HIS A 250 8.69 -4.64 -21.65
N ASP A 251 7.64 -5.40 -22.00
CA ASP A 251 7.65 -6.36 -23.10
C ASP A 251 7.06 -5.83 -24.40
N GLN A 252 6.48 -4.62 -24.40
CA GLN A 252 6.15 -3.96 -25.66
C GLN A 252 7.46 -3.54 -26.30
N ALA A 253 7.98 -4.39 -27.19
CA ALA A 253 8.96 -3.95 -28.17
C ALA A 253 8.43 -2.65 -28.79
N PRO A 254 9.27 -1.62 -28.99
CA PRO A 254 8.84 -0.46 -29.76
C PRO A 254 8.23 -1.01 -31.04
N ALA A 255 6.98 -0.61 -31.33
CA ALA A 255 6.33 -1.01 -32.58
C ALA A 255 7.37 -0.81 -33.69
N PRO A 256 7.58 -1.80 -34.58
CA PRO A 256 8.52 -1.63 -35.68
C PRO A 256 8.17 -0.30 -36.30
N ALA A 257 9.15 0.61 -36.37
CA ALA A 257 8.93 1.94 -36.91
C ALA A 257 8.17 1.73 -38.22
N VAL A 258 6.91 2.15 -38.25
CA VAL A 258 6.14 2.18 -39.49
C VAL A 258 6.93 3.17 -40.31
N THR A 259 7.81 2.64 -41.17
CA THR A 259 8.49 3.43 -42.18
C THR A 259 7.36 4.13 -42.91
N PRO A 260 7.22 5.46 -42.82
CA PRO A 260 6.20 6.14 -43.59
C PRO A 260 6.46 5.76 -45.04
N GLU A 261 5.44 5.13 -45.64
CA GLU A 261 5.44 4.74 -47.04
C GLU A 261 5.79 5.98 -47.84
N GLN A 262 7.01 6.01 -48.38
CA GLN A 262 7.54 7.11 -49.15
C GLN A 262 6.69 7.19 -50.42
N PRO A 263 5.84 8.22 -50.62
CA PRO A 263 5.07 8.34 -51.84
C PRO A 263 6.05 8.42 -53.02
N ALA A 264 5.71 7.70 -54.08
CA ALA A 264 6.50 7.62 -55.31
C ALA A 264 6.87 9.04 -55.80
N PRO A 265 8.12 9.26 -56.29
CA PRO A 265 8.55 10.57 -56.72
C PRO A 265 7.79 10.99 -58.00
N PRO A 266 7.08 12.14 -57.99
CA PRO A 266 6.63 12.76 -59.23
C PRO A 266 7.84 13.31 -59.99
N GLN A 267 7.84 13.13 -61.31
CA GLN A 267 8.84 13.65 -62.23
C GLN A 267 8.95 15.18 -62.11
N ALA A 268 10.19 15.66 -62.06
CA ALA A 268 10.51 17.09 -62.10
C ALA A 268 10.19 17.69 -63.48
N PRO A 269 9.73 18.95 -63.50
CA PRO A 269 10.35 19.94 -64.37
C PRO A 269 10.80 21.19 -63.60
N GLN A 270 12.11 21.45 -63.71
CA GLN A 270 12.80 22.73 -63.96
C GLN A 270 12.37 24.01 -63.19
N THR A 271 13.35 24.52 -62.41
CA THR A 271 13.72 25.89 -61.95
C THR A 271 13.02 27.12 -62.56
N PRO A 272 12.98 28.33 -61.90
CA PRO A 272 13.98 28.87 -60.96
C PRO A 272 13.44 29.62 -59.70
N ALA A 273 14.38 29.92 -58.79
CA ALA A 273 14.28 30.78 -57.59
C ALA A 273 13.97 32.26 -57.93
N PRO A 274 13.97 33.25 -56.99
CA PRO A 274 14.05 33.22 -55.52
C PRO A 274 13.01 34.14 -54.82
N ASP A 275 12.77 34.00 -53.52
CA ASP A 275 12.57 35.19 -52.67
C ASP A 275 12.81 34.90 -51.18
N MET A 276 13.19 35.96 -50.50
CA MET A 276 13.90 36.08 -49.24
C MET A 276 13.04 35.88 -47.97
N ALA A 277 13.64 35.25 -46.96
CA ALA A 277 13.65 35.60 -45.52
C ALA A 277 12.29 35.72 -44.75
N PRO A 278 12.25 35.79 -43.39
CA PRO A 278 13.36 35.76 -42.43
C PRO A 278 13.26 34.67 -41.34
N GLU A 279 14.43 34.13 -41.02
CA GLU A 279 15.05 34.02 -39.70
C GLU A 279 14.17 34.32 -38.48
N ALA A 280 13.84 33.28 -37.71
CA ALA A 280 13.29 33.39 -36.36
C ALA A 280 14.43 33.35 -35.33
N PRO A 281 14.39 34.22 -34.29
CA PRO A 281 15.52 34.40 -33.39
C PRO A 281 15.72 33.24 -32.42
N ALA A 282 17.00 32.92 -32.21
CA ALA A 282 17.50 32.01 -31.20
C ALA A 282 17.06 32.45 -29.78
N VAL A 283 16.47 31.49 -29.05
CA VAL A 283 16.18 31.63 -27.62
C VAL A 283 17.50 31.48 -26.85
N PRO A 284 17.91 32.47 -26.03
CA PRO A 284 19.11 32.35 -25.23
C PRO A 284 18.89 31.35 -24.09
N GLU A 285 19.73 30.32 -24.09
CA GLU A 285 19.94 29.34 -23.04
C GLU A 285 20.28 30.08 -21.73
N GLN A 286 19.39 30.02 -20.74
CA GLN A 286 19.66 30.57 -19.41
C GLN A 286 20.60 29.63 -18.66
N PRO A 287 21.75 30.12 -18.15
CA PRO A 287 22.62 29.31 -17.32
C PRO A 287 21.93 29.03 -15.98
N HIS A 288 21.74 27.75 -15.69
CA HIS A 288 21.31 27.26 -14.39
C HIS A 288 22.26 27.80 -13.31
N GLN A 289 21.75 28.72 -12.48
CA GLN A 289 22.43 29.15 -11.28
C GLN A 289 22.61 27.95 -10.35
N ALA A 290 23.86 27.59 -10.11
CA ALA A 290 24.25 26.65 -9.09
C ALA A 290 23.86 27.23 -7.72
N VAL A 291 22.79 26.69 -7.14
CA VAL A 291 22.42 26.95 -5.75
C VAL A 291 23.46 26.24 -4.88
N GLU A 292 24.45 26.98 -4.42
CA GLU A 292 25.43 26.51 -3.43
C GLU A 292 24.68 26.11 -2.16
N ARG A 293 24.67 24.80 -1.88
CA ARG A 293 24.12 24.27 -0.64
C ARG A 293 25.13 24.59 0.47
N PRO A 294 24.73 25.28 1.55
CA PRO A 294 25.64 25.59 2.64
C PRO A 294 26.23 24.29 3.20
N SER A 295 27.56 24.28 3.32
CA SER A 295 28.31 23.15 3.85
C SER A 295 27.82 22.79 5.26
N LEU A 296 27.67 21.49 5.51
CA LEU A 296 27.26 20.92 6.80
C LEU A 296 28.09 21.44 7.99
N VAL A 297 29.32 21.91 7.73
CA VAL A 297 30.22 22.49 8.72
C VAL A 297 29.73 23.85 9.23
N GLU A 298 29.07 24.67 8.40
CA GLU A 298 28.52 25.97 8.85
C GLU A 298 27.24 25.81 9.69
N LEU A 299 26.41 24.81 9.36
CA LEU A 299 25.20 24.49 10.11
C LEU A 299 25.51 24.02 11.54
N LEU A 300 26.59 23.25 11.72
CA LEU A 300 27.04 22.82 13.05
C LEU A 300 27.66 23.96 13.85
N ARG A 301 28.31 24.93 13.20
CA ARG A 301 28.90 26.09 13.88
C ARG A 301 27.85 27.06 14.44
N SER A 302 26.70 27.18 13.77
CA SER A 302 25.61 28.06 14.18
C SER A 302 24.88 27.57 15.45
N MET A 303 24.96 26.26 15.76
CA MET A 303 24.33 25.70 16.96
C MET A 303 25.16 25.81 18.25
N GLN A 304 26.40 26.29 18.18
CA GLN A 304 27.32 26.29 19.32
C GLN A 304 27.47 27.67 20.01
N GLN A 305 26.68 28.69 19.65
CA GLN A 305 26.75 30.00 20.30
C GLN A 305 25.84 30.04 21.54
N PRO A 306 26.41 30.22 22.76
CA PRO A 306 25.62 30.42 23.97
C PRO A 306 25.00 31.82 23.97
N ALA A 307 23.72 31.90 24.33
CA ALA A 307 23.05 33.17 24.56
C ALA A 307 23.66 33.87 25.79
N ILE A 308 24.12 35.10 25.61
CA ILE A 308 24.52 36.02 26.67
C ILE A 308 23.30 36.84 27.07
#